data_AF-A0A7S3N4D8-F1
#
_entry.id   AF-A0A7S3N4D8-F1
#
_cell.length_a   1.000
_cell.length_b   1.000
_cell.length_c   1.000
_cell.angle_alpha   90.00
_cell.angle_beta   90.00
_cell.angle_gamma   90.00
#
_symmetry.space_group_name_H-M   'P 1'
#
loop_
_entity.id
_entity.type
_entity.pdbx_description
1 polymer ?
#
loop_
_entity_poly.entity_id
_entity_poly.type
_entity_poly.pdbx_seq_one_letter_code
_entity_poly.pdbx_strand_id
1 'polypeptide(L)'
;YIFPQFEFMRNDEFRRILIAAGGSAGVSVAFGAPIGGALFSYELSKPNTFWKFEMLWKVFMCCCMAVFTAGLCDAILDDDLTDWTDQALKFGSVQLSGNLNIFQVMVGAVVLGVAGGCLGAFFISVNTKCNAIRAQILTQKWMKPLETFAFSFITATCFFFATYLTLTEGWCKEIPEPTGKESEDHRYYAGWCDSGYYDPMASILFASEGGIIRNIMSDKIALDFTQVSIV
;
A
#
# COMPACT_ATOMS: atom_id res chain seq x y z
N TYR A 1 -25.59 -27.35 -22.75
CA TYR A 1 -25.06 -26.50 -21.67
C TYR A 1 -23.66 -26.99 -21.31
N ILE A 2 -22.70 -26.07 -21.18
CA ILE A 2 -21.26 -26.37 -21.35
C ILE A 2 -20.61 -27.14 -20.17
N PHE A 3 -21.12 -27.08 -18.93
CA PHE A 3 -20.68 -27.95 -17.82
C PHE A 3 -21.81 -28.26 -16.81
N PRO A 4 -22.40 -29.47 -16.79
CA PRO A 4 -23.53 -29.81 -15.91
C PRO A 4 -23.14 -30.00 -14.43
N GLN A 5 -21.86 -30.23 -14.12
CA GLN A 5 -21.37 -30.48 -12.76
C GLN A 5 -21.46 -29.26 -11.82
N PHE A 6 -21.61 -28.06 -12.38
CA PHE A 6 -21.59 -26.79 -11.65
C PHE A 6 -22.98 -26.16 -11.46
N GLU A 7 -24.06 -26.89 -11.77
CA GLU A 7 -25.41 -26.34 -11.73
C GLU A 7 -25.84 -25.94 -10.30
N PHE A 8 -25.34 -26.64 -9.26
CA PHE A 8 -25.58 -26.29 -7.87
C PHE A 8 -24.98 -24.92 -7.47
N MET A 9 -23.98 -24.43 -8.20
CA MET A 9 -23.36 -23.12 -7.94
C MET A 9 -24.19 -21.96 -8.49
N ARG A 10 -25.25 -22.24 -9.28
CA ARG A 10 -26.15 -21.25 -9.87
C ARG A 10 -27.24 -20.81 -8.88
N ASN A 11 -26.85 -20.58 -7.63
CA ASN A 11 -27.68 -20.00 -6.58
C ASN A 11 -27.14 -18.61 -6.21
N ASP A 12 -28.02 -17.63 -5.97
CA ASP A 12 -27.60 -16.26 -5.63
C ASP A 12 -26.84 -16.19 -4.31
N GLU A 13 -27.18 -17.06 -3.34
CA GLU A 13 -26.42 -17.19 -2.09
C GLU A 13 -24.99 -17.66 -2.36
N PHE A 14 -24.83 -18.73 -3.15
CA PHE A 14 -23.52 -19.29 -3.46
C PHE A 14 -22.67 -18.30 -4.28
N ARG A 15 -23.29 -17.57 -5.22
CA ARG A 15 -22.64 -16.50 -5.98
C ARG A 15 -22.10 -15.39 -5.07
N ARG A 16 -22.87 -14.95 -4.08
CA ARG A 16 -22.43 -13.93 -3.11
C ARG A 16 -21.25 -14.43 -2.26
N ILE A 17 -21.30 -15.69 -1.81
CA ILE A 17 -20.21 -16.31 -1.04
C ILE A 17 -18.93 -16.38 -1.88
N LEU A 18 -19.01 -16.80 -3.14
CA LEU A 18 -17.86 -16.84 -4.05
C LEU A 18 -17.24 -15.46 -4.28
N ILE A 19 -18.07 -14.43 -4.52
CA ILE A 19 -17.59 -13.05 -4.71
C ILE A 19 -16.92 -12.54 -3.43
N ALA A 20 -17.51 -12.78 -2.26
CA ALA A 20 -16.94 -12.36 -0.98
C ALA A 20 -15.66 -13.13 -0.62
N ALA A 21 -15.57 -14.43 -0.94
CA ALA A 21 -14.37 -15.23 -0.78
C ALA A 21 -13.25 -14.76 -1.72
N GLY A 22 -13.57 -14.46 -2.98
CA GLY A 22 -12.61 -13.91 -3.95
C GLY A 22 -12.11 -12.52 -3.56
N GLY A 23 -13.01 -11.64 -3.09
CA GLY A 23 -12.62 -10.32 -2.56
C GLY A 23 -11.71 -10.44 -1.33
N SER A 24 -12.04 -11.35 -0.40
CA SER A 24 -11.22 -11.66 0.78
C SER A 24 -9.84 -12.18 0.40
N ALA A 25 -9.76 -13.10 -0.56
CA ALA A 25 -8.50 -13.65 -1.05
C ALA A 25 -7.62 -12.56 -1.70
N GLY A 26 -8.22 -11.66 -2.50
CA GLY A 26 -7.50 -10.53 -3.10
C GLY A 26 -6.93 -9.57 -2.06
N VAL A 27 -7.72 -9.21 -1.04
CA VAL A 27 -7.25 -8.39 0.10
C VAL A 27 -6.12 -9.10 0.84
N SER A 28 -6.25 -10.41 1.06
CA SER A 28 -5.24 -11.21 1.75
C SER A 28 -3.91 -11.23 1.01
N VAL A 29 -3.92 -11.41 -0.32
CA VAL A 29 -2.72 -11.38 -1.17
C VAL A 29 -2.10 -9.99 -1.23
N ALA A 30 -2.92 -8.94 -1.31
CA ALA A 30 -2.43 -7.56 -1.35
C ALA A 30 -1.62 -7.20 -0.09
N PHE A 31 -2.10 -7.59 1.09
CA PHE A 31 -1.48 -7.26 2.37
C PHE A 31 -0.60 -8.37 2.97
N GLY A 32 -0.59 -9.58 2.40
CA GLY A 32 0.08 -10.75 2.98
C GLY A 32 -0.56 -11.27 4.28
N ALA A 33 -1.83 -10.92 4.54
CA ALA A 33 -2.50 -11.17 5.82
C ALA A 33 -3.82 -11.97 5.65
N PRO A 34 -3.79 -13.31 5.66
CA PRO A 34 -4.96 -14.14 5.38
C PRO A 34 -6.06 -14.06 6.44
N ILE A 35 -5.70 -13.88 7.71
CA ILE A 35 -6.67 -13.69 8.81
C ILE A 35 -7.41 -12.35 8.62
N GLY A 36 -6.68 -11.29 8.27
CA GLY A 36 -7.23 -9.95 8.06
C GLY A 36 -8.23 -9.92 6.91
N GLY A 37 -7.91 -10.55 5.77
CA GLY A 37 -8.85 -10.64 4.65
C GLY A 37 -10.12 -11.42 5.01
N ALA A 38 -9.99 -12.55 5.69
CA ALA A 38 -11.16 -13.35 6.12
C ALA A 38 -12.08 -12.57 7.08
N LEU A 39 -11.50 -11.81 8.02
CA LEU A 39 -12.26 -10.95 8.93
C LEU A 39 -12.89 -9.76 8.20
N PHE A 40 -12.22 -9.17 7.20
CA PHE A 40 -12.77 -8.09 6.39
C PHE A 40 -14.10 -8.49 5.72
N SER A 41 -14.14 -9.67 5.09
CA SER A 41 -15.39 -10.19 4.50
C SER A 41 -16.45 -10.55 5.56
N TYR A 42 -16.04 -10.98 6.76
CA TYR A 42 -16.96 -11.22 7.87
C TYR A 42 -17.60 -9.91 8.38
N GLU A 43 -16.84 -8.85 8.55
CA GLU A 43 -17.34 -7.55 9.02
C GLU A 43 -18.30 -6.91 8.03
N LEU A 44 -17.97 -6.94 6.73
CA LEU A 44 -18.83 -6.45 5.65
C LEU A 44 -20.14 -7.22 5.52
N SER A 45 -20.12 -8.51 5.84
CA SER A 45 -21.28 -9.39 5.73
C SER A 45 -22.09 -9.52 7.01
N LYS A 46 -21.61 -9.00 8.14
CA LYS A 46 -22.36 -8.90 9.41
C LYS A 46 -23.78 -8.32 9.27
N PRO A 47 -24.05 -7.28 8.45
CA PRO A 47 -25.42 -6.79 8.23
C PRO A 47 -26.27 -7.68 7.29
N ASN A 48 -25.70 -8.71 6.67
CA ASN A 48 -26.38 -9.61 5.73
C ASN A 48 -26.58 -11.01 6.32
N THR A 49 -27.79 -11.55 6.21
CA THR A 49 -28.18 -12.88 6.78
C THR A 49 -27.52 -14.09 6.11
N PHE A 50 -26.66 -13.90 5.12
CA PHE A 50 -26.08 -14.99 4.31
C PHE A 50 -24.78 -15.57 4.89
N TRP A 51 -24.13 -14.91 5.85
CA TRP A 51 -22.82 -15.36 6.36
C TRP A 51 -22.96 -16.24 7.61
N LYS A 52 -22.72 -17.55 7.44
CA LYS A 52 -22.66 -18.53 8.54
C LYS A 52 -21.23 -18.64 9.06
N PHE A 53 -21.06 -18.92 10.36
CA PHE A 53 -19.72 -19.12 10.97
C PHE A 53 -18.90 -20.21 10.25
N GLU A 54 -19.56 -21.26 9.76
CA GLU A 54 -18.92 -22.33 8.96
C GLU A 54 -18.21 -21.80 7.69
N MET A 55 -18.71 -20.71 7.10
CA MET A 55 -18.10 -20.11 5.91
C MET A 55 -16.80 -19.37 6.21
N LEU A 56 -16.62 -18.89 7.45
CA LEU A 56 -15.42 -18.16 7.86
C LEU A 56 -14.17 -19.03 7.68
N TRP A 57 -14.20 -20.28 8.15
CA TRP A 57 -13.07 -21.19 8.01
C TRP A 57 -12.77 -21.53 6.54
N LYS A 58 -13.81 -21.72 5.72
CA LYS A 58 -13.66 -21.99 4.28
C LYS A 58 -12.99 -20.81 3.55
N VAL A 59 -13.40 -19.60 3.88
CA VAL A 59 -12.84 -18.36 3.33
C VAL A 59 -11.41 -18.14 3.82
N PHE A 60 -11.15 -18.41 5.09
CA PHE A 60 -9.80 -18.37 5.65
C PHE A 60 -8.84 -19.32 4.93
N MET A 61 -9.24 -20.58 4.72
CA MET A 61 -8.42 -21.54 3.96
C MET A 61 -8.18 -21.08 2.52
N CYS A 62 -9.19 -20.50 1.86
CA CYS A 62 -9.02 -19.89 0.54
C CYS A 62 -8.00 -18.74 0.55
N CYS A 63 -8.02 -17.88 1.56
CA CYS A 63 -7.07 -16.78 1.72
C CYS A 63 -5.65 -17.30 1.98
N CYS A 64 -5.48 -18.31 2.83
CA CYS A 64 -4.18 -18.94 3.07
C CYS A 64 -3.60 -19.54 1.79
N MET A 65 -4.40 -20.26 1.01
CA MET A 65 -3.97 -20.81 -0.28
C MET A 65 -3.59 -19.71 -1.26
N ALA A 66 -4.37 -18.62 -1.34
CA ALA A 66 -4.09 -17.51 -2.23
C ALA A 66 -2.76 -16.81 -1.89
N VAL A 67 -2.52 -16.52 -0.61
CA VAL A 67 -1.26 -15.93 -0.12
C VAL A 67 -0.09 -16.88 -0.36
N PHE A 68 -0.27 -18.17 -0.07
CA PHE A 68 0.76 -19.18 -0.32
C PHE A 68 1.11 -19.29 -1.81
N THR A 69 0.12 -19.30 -2.70
CA THR A 69 0.35 -19.33 -4.15
C THR A 69 1.05 -18.05 -4.63
N ALA A 70 0.68 -16.88 -4.11
CA ALA A 70 1.39 -15.64 -4.43
C ALA A 70 2.86 -15.68 -3.96
N GLY A 71 3.11 -16.23 -2.76
CA GLY A 71 4.46 -16.38 -2.19
C GLY A 71 5.31 -17.33 -2.99
N LEU A 72 4.73 -18.44 -3.41
CA LEU A 72 5.36 -19.39 -4.30
C LEU A 72 5.66 -18.79 -5.67
N CYS A 73 4.76 -17.97 -6.22
CA CYS A 73 5.03 -17.30 -7.50
C CYS A 73 6.19 -16.30 -7.40
N ASP A 74 6.28 -15.50 -6.34
CA ASP A 74 7.44 -14.61 -6.12
C ASP A 74 8.74 -15.38 -5.99
N ALA A 75 8.76 -16.40 -5.12
CA ALA A 75 9.97 -17.18 -4.86
C ALA A 75 10.48 -17.88 -6.13
N ILE A 76 9.58 -18.23 -7.06
CA ILE A 76 9.95 -18.75 -8.38
C ILE A 76 10.48 -17.64 -9.31
N LEU A 77 9.96 -16.42 -9.22
CA LEU A 77 10.40 -15.29 -10.04
C LEU A 77 11.76 -14.74 -9.59
N ASP A 78 12.01 -14.73 -8.29
CA ASP A 78 13.24 -14.23 -7.67
C ASP A 78 14.34 -15.30 -7.56
N ASP A 79 14.09 -16.54 -8.03
CA ASP A 79 14.98 -17.71 -7.98
C ASP A 79 15.52 -18.08 -6.57
N ASP A 80 14.98 -17.47 -5.51
CA ASP A 80 15.31 -17.76 -4.12
C ASP A 80 14.16 -18.49 -3.41
N LEU A 81 14.30 -19.81 -3.29
CA LEU A 81 13.36 -20.67 -2.58
C LEU A 81 13.67 -20.79 -1.08
N THR A 82 14.61 -20.01 -0.55
CA THR A 82 15.01 -20.11 0.86
C THR A 82 14.32 -19.11 1.76
N ASP A 83 13.93 -17.93 1.24
CA ASP A 83 13.26 -16.89 2.02
C ASP A 83 11.83 -16.60 1.52
N TRP A 84 10.87 -17.42 1.96
CA TRP A 84 9.43 -17.27 1.65
C TRP A 84 8.76 -16.11 2.42
N THR A 85 9.54 -15.41 3.23
CA THR A 85 9.08 -14.54 4.30
C THR A 85 8.80 -13.11 3.81
N ASP A 86 9.42 -12.70 2.71
CA ASP A 86 9.37 -11.32 2.21
C ASP A 86 7.96 -10.88 1.77
N GLN A 87 7.13 -11.82 1.30
CA GLN A 87 5.73 -11.52 0.97
C GLN A 87 4.82 -11.32 2.19
N ALA A 88 5.11 -11.95 3.32
CA ALA A 88 4.28 -11.87 4.53
C ALA A 88 4.59 -10.61 5.36
N LEU A 89 5.75 -9.99 5.15
CA LEU A 89 6.28 -8.86 5.94
C LEU A 89 6.57 -7.64 5.05
N LYS A 90 5.61 -7.26 4.18
CA LYS A 90 5.70 -6.09 3.29
C LYS A 90 6.05 -4.77 4.00
N PHE A 91 5.84 -4.67 5.30
CA PHE A 91 6.11 -3.47 6.11
C PHE A 91 7.48 -3.45 6.79
N GLY A 92 8.34 -4.46 6.57
CA GLY A 92 9.64 -4.57 7.19
C GLY A 92 9.58 -4.99 8.67
N SER A 93 10.75 -5.33 9.24
CA SER A 93 10.86 -5.63 10.67
C SER A 93 11.08 -4.34 11.46
N VAL A 94 10.14 -4.00 12.34
CA VAL A 94 10.31 -2.87 13.26
C VAL A 94 11.21 -3.33 14.41
N GLN A 95 12.48 -2.92 14.38
CA GLN A 95 13.37 -3.12 15.51
C GLN A 95 13.07 -2.06 16.58
N LEU A 96 12.23 -2.40 17.55
CA LEU A 96 12.00 -1.54 18.71
C LEU A 96 13.24 -1.55 19.61
N SER A 97 14.19 -0.66 19.33
CA SER A 97 15.31 -0.38 20.22
C SER A 97 14.89 0.67 21.25
N GLY A 98 14.28 0.24 22.35
CA GLY A 98 14.01 1.14 23.49
C GLY A 98 13.04 0.58 24.53
N ASN A 99 13.19 1.02 25.77
CA ASN A 99 12.16 0.83 26.81
C ASN A 99 11.00 1.79 26.52
N LEU A 100 10.05 1.37 25.67
CA LEU A 100 8.85 2.18 25.43
C LEU A 100 7.90 2.09 26.62
N ASN A 101 7.55 3.26 27.17
CA ASN A 101 6.47 3.36 28.12
C ASN A 101 5.14 3.08 27.41
N ILE A 102 4.47 1.97 27.78
CA ILE A 102 3.19 1.54 27.19
C ILE A 102 2.15 2.67 27.20
N PHE A 103 2.14 3.49 28.26
CA PHE A 103 1.24 4.63 28.37
C PHE A 103 1.49 5.69 27.27
N GLN A 104 2.75 5.99 26.98
CA GLN A 104 3.11 6.97 25.94
C GLN A 104 2.75 6.44 24.54
N VAL A 105 2.97 5.15 24.29
CA VAL A 105 2.57 4.50 23.03
C VAL A 105 1.05 4.53 22.86
N MET A 106 0.29 4.21 23.91
CA MET A 106 -1.17 4.22 23.87
C MET A 106 -1.73 5.63 23.60
N VAL A 107 -1.22 6.65 24.29
CA VAL A 107 -1.64 8.04 24.05
C VAL A 107 -1.29 8.48 22.63
N GLY A 108 -0.08 8.16 22.16
CA GLY A 108 0.34 8.44 20.77
C GLY A 108 -0.57 7.75 19.75
N ALA A 109 -0.91 6.48 19.95
CA ALA A 109 -1.81 5.73 19.08
C ALA A 109 -3.22 6.32 19.03
N VAL A 110 -3.76 6.80 20.17
CA VAL A 110 -5.06 7.48 20.20
C VAL A 110 -5.02 8.81 19.44
N VAL A 111 -3.97 9.62 19.64
CA VAL A 111 -3.81 10.89 18.94
C VAL A 111 -3.70 10.67 17.42
N LEU A 112 -2.87 9.72 17.00
CA LEU A 112 -2.74 9.35 15.58
C LEU A 112 -4.04 8.77 15.02
N GLY A 113 -4.78 7.98 15.81
CA GLY A 113 -6.08 7.44 15.42
C GLY A 113 -7.13 8.53 15.21
N VAL A 114 -7.18 9.54 16.09
CA VAL A 114 -8.09 10.70 15.94
C VAL A 114 -7.67 11.55 14.73
N ALA A 115 -6.39 11.88 14.61
CA ALA A 115 -5.88 12.66 13.48
C ALA A 115 -6.13 11.95 12.13
N GLY A 116 -5.82 10.65 12.05
CA GLY A 116 -6.06 9.82 10.88
C GLY A 116 -7.54 9.66 10.56
N GLY A 117 -8.40 9.51 11.58
CA GLY A 117 -9.86 9.46 11.40
C GLY A 117 -10.43 10.77 10.85
N CYS A 118 -9.98 11.92 11.36
CA CYS A 118 -10.37 13.24 10.85
C CYS A 118 -9.89 13.48 9.42
N LEU A 119 -8.62 13.18 9.12
CA LEU A 119 -8.06 13.30 7.77
C LEU A 119 -8.75 12.35 6.79
N GLY A 120 -9.07 11.12 7.21
CA GLY A 120 -9.82 10.15 6.41
C GLY A 120 -11.24 10.63 6.10
N ALA A 121 -11.97 11.14 7.09
CA ALA A 121 -13.30 11.71 6.88
C ALA A 121 -13.29 12.92 5.94
N PHE A 122 -12.28 13.80 6.10
CA PHE A 122 -12.06 14.93 5.19
C PHE A 122 -11.79 14.45 3.76
N PHE A 123 -10.87 13.50 3.58
CA PHE A 123 -10.54 12.93 2.28
C PHE A 123 -11.76 12.30 1.59
N ILE A 124 -12.56 11.52 2.32
CA ILE A 124 -13.80 10.92 1.79
C ILE A 124 -14.77 12.00 1.35
N SER A 125 -14.98 13.05 2.16
CA SER A 125 -15.89 14.16 1.83
C SER A 125 -15.46 14.88 0.54
N VAL A 126 -14.16 15.18 0.41
CA VAL A 126 -13.60 15.79 -0.80
C VAL A 126 -13.77 14.87 -2.00
N ASN A 127 -13.41 13.59 -1.88
CA ASN A 127 -13.53 12.62 -2.96
C ASN A 127 -14.99 12.42 -3.43
N THR A 128 -15.95 12.35 -2.51
CA THR A 128 -17.38 12.26 -2.85
C THR A 128 -17.86 13.49 -3.62
N LYS A 129 -17.48 14.70 -3.20
CA LYS A 129 -17.81 15.93 -3.91
C LYS A 129 -17.16 16.00 -5.29
N CYS A 130 -15.87 15.67 -5.39
CA CYS A 130 -15.16 15.59 -6.66
C CYS A 130 -15.80 14.59 -7.62
N ASN A 131 -16.18 13.40 -7.14
CA ASN A 131 -16.87 12.40 -7.95
C ASN A 131 -18.26 12.87 -8.40
N ALA A 132 -19.01 13.58 -7.56
CA ALA A 132 -20.29 14.17 -7.95
C ALA A 132 -20.12 15.23 -9.06
N ILE A 133 -19.11 16.11 -8.94
CA ILE A 133 -18.78 17.11 -9.96
C ILE A 133 -18.33 16.41 -11.27
N ARG A 134 -17.48 15.39 -11.17
CA ARG A 134 -17.03 14.60 -12.33
C ARG A 134 -18.19 13.93 -13.06
N ALA A 135 -19.17 13.39 -12.33
CA ALA A 135 -20.37 12.80 -12.92
C ALA A 135 -21.19 13.80 -13.76
N GLN A 136 -21.12 15.10 -13.42
CA GLN A 136 -21.83 16.16 -14.15
C GLN A 136 -21.02 16.70 -15.34
N ILE A 137 -19.70 16.88 -15.18
CA ILE A 137 -18.84 17.48 -16.21
C ILE A 137 -18.41 16.46 -17.28
N LEU A 138 -18.08 15.22 -16.89
CA LEU A 138 -17.48 14.20 -17.76
C LEU A 138 -18.51 13.20 -18.26
N THR A 139 -19.44 13.69 -19.07
CA THR A 139 -20.52 12.88 -19.64
C THR A 139 -20.05 11.97 -20.78
N GLN A 140 -19.03 12.38 -21.53
CA GLN A 140 -18.52 11.65 -22.69
C GLN A 140 -17.41 10.65 -22.34
N LYS A 141 -17.47 9.45 -22.93
CA LYS A 141 -16.49 8.37 -22.65
C LYS A 141 -15.04 8.75 -23.00
N TRP A 142 -14.83 9.55 -24.05
CA TRP A 142 -13.49 9.99 -24.50
C TRP A 142 -12.84 11.07 -23.63
N MET A 143 -13.61 11.79 -22.81
CA MET A 143 -13.04 12.81 -21.93
C MET A 143 -12.34 12.19 -20.71
N LYS A 144 -12.73 10.98 -20.29
CA LYS A 144 -12.14 10.27 -19.15
C LYS A 144 -10.64 9.99 -19.32
N PRO A 145 -10.16 9.38 -20.43
CA PRO A 145 -8.73 9.15 -20.63
C PRO A 145 -7.92 10.46 -20.74
N LEU A 146 -8.50 11.50 -21.34
CA LEU A 146 -7.85 12.81 -21.47
C LEU A 146 -7.65 13.47 -20.10
N GLU A 147 -8.65 13.44 -19.23
CA GLU A 147 -8.54 13.94 -17.86
C GLU A 147 -7.44 13.18 -17.09
N THR A 148 -7.44 11.83 -17.17
CA THR A 148 -6.41 11.03 -16.48
C THR A 148 -5.02 11.33 -16.99
N PHE A 149 -4.87 11.55 -18.30
CA PHE A 149 -3.58 11.93 -18.90
C PHE A 149 -3.12 13.31 -18.44
N ALA A 150 -4.02 14.29 -18.44
CA ALA A 150 -3.72 15.64 -17.96
C ALA A 150 -3.35 15.62 -16.47
N PHE A 151 -4.07 14.85 -15.66
CA PHE A 151 -3.78 14.69 -14.23
C PHE A 151 -2.42 14.02 -14.01
N SER A 152 -2.10 12.94 -14.73
CA SER A 152 -0.78 12.30 -14.62
C SER A 152 0.35 13.22 -15.06
N PHE A 153 0.13 14.01 -16.12
CA PHE A 153 1.13 14.96 -16.62
C PHE A 153 1.38 16.09 -15.61
N ILE A 154 0.32 16.65 -15.02
CA ILE A 154 0.43 17.68 -13.98
C ILE A 154 1.15 17.12 -12.76
N THR A 155 0.78 15.93 -12.27
CA THR A 155 1.43 15.32 -11.09
C THR A 155 2.92 15.04 -11.35
N ALA A 156 3.28 14.49 -12.50
CA ALA A 156 4.67 14.25 -12.87
C ALA A 156 5.48 15.56 -12.98
N THR A 157 4.86 16.59 -13.55
CA THR A 157 5.46 17.93 -13.65
C THR A 157 5.68 18.53 -12.26
N CYS A 158 4.70 18.44 -11.36
CA CYS A 158 4.83 18.88 -9.98
C CYS A 158 5.94 18.15 -9.24
N PHE A 159 6.08 16.82 -9.38
CA PHE A 159 7.14 16.05 -8.73
C PHE A 159 8.53 16.46 -9.25
N PHE A 160 8.67 16.66 -10.56
CA PHE A 160 9.92 17.12 -11.16
C PHE A 160 10.32 18.53 -10.70
N PHE A 161 9.36 19.46 -10.63
CA PHE A 161 9.63 20.81 -10.14
C PHE A 161 9.86 20.84 -8.62
N ALA A 162 9.19 19.97 -7.86
CA ALA A 162 9.41 19.88 -6.42
C ALA A 162 10.86 19.49 -6.11
N THR A 163 11.41 18.48 -6.79
CA THR A 163 12.82 18.09 -6.60
C THR A 163 13.80 19.15 -7.08
N TYR A 164 13.45 19.89 -8.13
CA TYR A 164 14.27 21.01 -8.61
C TYR A 164 14.31 22.18 -7.62
N LEU A 165 13.18 22.54 -7.01
CA LEU A 165 13.08 23.65 -6.07
C LEU A 165 13.70 23.34 -4.70
N THR A 166 13.72 22.08 -4.29
CA THR A 166 14.34 21.65 -3.02
C THR A 166 15.87 21.56 -3.08
N LEU A 167 16.49 21.90 -4.23
CA LEU A 167 17.95 21.85 -4.40
C LEU A 167 18.71 22.98 -3.67
N THR A 168 18.00 23.95 -3.10
CA THR A 168 18.63 25.10 -2.42
C THR A 168 19.36 24.69 -1.14
N GLU A 169 20.69 24.72 -1.22
CA GLU A 169 21.71 24.65 -0.15
C GLU A 169 21.77 23.34 0.67
N GLY A 170 22.53 22.35 0.19
CA GLY A 170 23.06 21.26 1.04
C GLY A 170 22.19 20.01 1.21
N TRP A 171 21.17 19.83 0.38
CA TRP A 171 20.20 18.72 0.48
C TRP A 171 20.71 17.36 -0.02
N CYS A 172 21.82 17.34 -0.75
CA CYS A 172 22.43 16.13 -1.28
C CYS A 172 23.14 15.34 -0.18
N LYS A 173 22.78 14.06 -0.01
CA LYS A 173 23.43 13.14 0.94
C LYS A 173 24.32 12.15 0.22
N GLU A 174 25.43 11.75 0.83
CA GLU A 174 26.30 10.71 0.26
C GLU A 174 25.57 9.36 0.24
N ILE A 175 25.70 8.62 -0.88
CA ILE A 175 25.12 7.29 -0.99
C ILE A 175 25.87 6.36 -0.02
N PRO A 176 25.19 5.70 0.94
CA PRO A 176 25.86 4.79 1.86
C PRO A 176 26.47 3.61 1.09
N GLU A 177 27.69 3.22 1.46
CA GLU A 177 28.33 2.03 0.87
C GLU A 177 27.49 0.76 1.18
N PRO A 178 27.33 -0.15 0.22
CA PRO A 178 26.53 -1.36 0.41
C PRO A 178 27.22 -2.27 1.44
N THR A 179 26.83 -2.14 2.71
CA THR A 179 27.17 -3.14 3.72
C THR A 179 26.42 -4.42 3.35
N GLY A 180 27.15 -5.52 3.16
CA GLY A 180 26.70 -6.77 2.50
C GLY A 180 25.59 -7.58 3.18
N LYS A 181 24.61 -6.92 3.82
CA LYS A 181 23.36 -7.48 4.34
C LYS A 181 22.15 -6.56 4.09
N GLU A 182 22.27 -5.56 3.21
CA GLU A 182 21.12 -4.73 2.85
C GLU A 182 20.40 -5.31 1.64
N SER A 183 19.14 -5.70 1.85
CA SER A 183 18.20 -6.16 0.83
C SER A 183 18.21 -5.20 -0.37
N GLU A 184 18.23 -5.76 -1.58
CA GLU A 184 18.38 -5.08 -2.88
C GLU A 184 17.26 -4.08 -3.26
N ASP A 185 16.39 -3.69 -2.33
CA ASP A 185 15.17 -2.92 -2.64
C ASP A 185 15.29 -1.41 -2.32
N HIS A 186 16.45 -0.96 -1.86
CA HIS A 186 16.72 0.45 -1.58
C HIS A 186 17.27 1.17 -2.83
N ARG A 187 16.38 1.70 -3.68
CA ARG A 187 16.77 2.52 -4.83
C ARG A 187 17.00 3.97 -4.40
N TYR A 188 18.26 4.38 -4.35
CA TYR A 188 18.64 5.79 -4.20
C TYR A 188 18.59 6.47 -5.56
N TYR A 189 17.92 7.61 -5.62
CA TYR A 189 17.81 8.42 -6.84
C TYR A 189 18.73 9.64 -6.71
N ALA A 190 19.68 9.77 -7.65
CA ALA A 190 20.59 10.91 -7.70
C ALA A 190 19.87 12.25 -7.87
N GLY A 191 18.72 12.25 -8.56
CA GLY A 191 17.94 13.45 -8.84
C GLY A 191 18.77 14.46 -9.62
N TRP A 192 19.05 15.58 -8.97
CA TRP A 192 19.82 16.71 -9.50
C TRP A 192 21.18 16.90 -8.81
N CYS A 193 21.60 15.95 -7.98
CA CYS A 193 22.88 15.97 -7.28
C CYS A 193 24.02 15.42 -8.15
N ASP A 194 25.25 15.79 -7.80
CA ASP A 194 26.46 15.28 -8.45
C ASP A 194 26.69 13.78 -8.18
N SER A 195 27.52 13.15 -9.00
CA SER A 195 27.85 11.73 -8.88
C SER A 195 28.43 11.38 -7.51
N GLY A 196 27.82 10.40 -6.83
CA GLY A 196 28.20 9.98 -5.47
C GLY A 196 27.24 10.48 -4.39
N TYR A 197 26.34 11.40 -4.73
CA TYR A 197 25.29 11.90 -3.85
C TYR A 197 23.90 11.50 -4.35
N TYR A 198 22.93 11.42 -3.44
CA TYR A 198 21.52 11.24 -3.73
C TYR A 198 20.68 12.37 -3.16
N ASP A 199 19.55 12.62 -3.81
CA ASP A 199 18.53 13.55 -3.32
C ASP A 199 17.48 12.76 -2.52
N PRO A 200 17.30 13.02 -1.22
CA PRO A 200 16.29 12.36 -0.39
C PRO A 200 14.86 12.62 -0.90
N MET A 201 14.56 13.80 -1.43
CA MET A 201 13.23 14.13 -1.95
C MET A 201 12.96 13.39 -3.25
N ALA A 202 13.93 13.34 -4.17
CA ALA A 202 13.81 12.51 -5.37
C ALA A 202 13.67 11.02 -5.01
N SER A 203 14.42 10.56 -4.01
CA SER A 203 14.35 9.17 -3.57
C SER A 203 13.01 8.81 -2.94
N ILE A 204 12.34 9.75 -2.26
CA ILE A 204 10.99 9.53 -1.73
C ILE A 204 9.92 9.68 -2.81
N LEU A 205 10.02 10.66 -3.71
CA LEU A 205 8.98 10.91 -4.72
C LEU A 205 9.00 9.90 -5.87
N PHE A 206 10.17 9.35 -6.22
CA PHE A 206 10.33 8.43 -7.34
C PHE A 206 10.49 6.96 -6.95
N ALA A 207 10.58 6.64 -5.66
CA ALA A 207 10.53 5.25 -5.20
C ALA A 207 9.13 4.64 -5.30
N SER A 208 9.06 3.31 -5.25
CA SER A 208 7.79 2.60 -5.15
C SER A 208 7.11 2.88 -3.80
N GLU A 209 5.78 2.98 -3.79
CA GLU A 209 5.03 3.25 -2.55
C GLU A 209 5.34 2.23 -1.44
N GLY A 210 5.48 0.95 -1.79
CA GLY A 210 5.87 -0.11 -0.86
C GLY A 210 7.28 0.07 -0.30
N GLY A 211 8.25 0.42 -1.17
CA GLY A 211 9.62 0.69 -0.76
C GLY A 211 9.73 1.90 0.16
N ILE A 212 8.98 2.98 -0.12
CA ILE A 212 8.96 4.19 0.73
C ILE A 212 8.46 3.86 2.12
N ILE A 213 7.37 3.11 2.25
CA ILE A 213 6.81 2.76 3.57
C ILE A 213 7.80 1.91 4.36
N ARG A 214 8.42 0.90 3.72
CA ARG A 214 9.46 0.07 4.36
C ARG A 214 10.66 0.92 4.80
N ASN A 215 11.05 1.90 4.00
CA ASN A 215 12.17 2.80 4.31
C ASN A 215 11.86 3.71 5.50
N ILE A 216 10.65 4.29 5.56
CA ILE A 216 10.19 5.13 6.68
C ILE A 216 10.09 4.29 7.96
N MET A 217 9.57 3.07 7.88
CA MET A 217 9.39 2.19 9.04
C MET A 217 10.72 1.62 9.57
N SER A 218 11.74 1.52 8.71
CA SER A 218 13.07 1.03 9.08
C SER A 218 14.05 2.13 9.56
N ASP A 219 13.60 3.40 9.63
CA ASP A 219 14.37 4.58 10.06
C ASP A 219 15.69 4.84 9.27
N LYS A 220 15.80 4.29 8.06
CA LYS A 220 17.03 4.39 7.24
C LYS A 220 17.08 5.68 6.40
N ILE A 221 15.92 6.28 6.09
CA ILE A 221 15.84 7.56 5.39
C ILE A 221 15.42 8.63 6.40
N ALA A 222 16.38 9.11 7.19
CA ALA A 222 16.16 10.26 8.05
C ALA A 222 16.00 11.52 7.17
N LEU A 223 14.76 11.97 6.99
CA LEU A 223 14.48 13.34 6.58
C LEU A 223 14.79 14.23 7.78
N ASP A 224 15.96 14.84 7.77
CA ASP A 224 16.30 15.84 8.76
C ASP A 224 15.55 17.13 8.39
N PHE A 225 14.31 17.25 8.87
CA PHE A 225 13.43 18.40 8.60
C PHE A 225 13.96 19.73 9.19
N THR A 226 15.12 19.70 9.85
CA THR A 226 15.80 20.88 10.40
C THR A 226 16.38 21.82 9.34
N GLN A 227 16.44 21.41 8.06
CA GLN A 227 17.01 22.19 6.95
C GLN A 227 15.96 22.87 6.04
N VAL A 228 14.64 22.62 6.20
CA VAL A 228 13.61 23.34 5.41
C VAL A 228 13.42 24.74 6.00
N SER A 229 14.34 25.65 5.68
CA SER A 229 14.04 27.08 5.77
C SER A 229 13.13 27.42 4.59
N ILE A 230 11.83 27.54 4.85
CA ILE A 230 10.90 28.17 3.92
C ILE A 230 11.33 29.65 3.86
N VAL A 231 12.02 30.03 2.79
CA VAL A 231 12.20 31.43 2.39
C VAL A 231 11.00 31.86 1.56
#